data_AF-A0A1G2G169-F1
#
_entry.id   AF-A0A1G2G169-F1
#
_cell.length_a   1.000
_cell.length_b   1.000
_cell.length_c   1.000
_cell.angle_alpha   90.00
_cell.angle_beta   90.00
_cell.angle_gamma   90.00
#
_symmetry.space_group_name_H-M   'P 1'
#
loop_
_entity.id
_entity.type
_entity.pdbx_description
1 polymer ?
#
loop_
_entity_poly.entity_id
_entity_poly.type
_entity_poly.pdbx_seq_one_letter_code
_entity_poly.pdbx_strand_id
1 'polypeptide(L)'
;METRKIAVACFIGGALCCAVAFMFAPVYWWFGLIAGMAGGYIGYEFREVRKAIPITMRAVGRGSVYAWDGAIVKAKAWFSEPHPFFYPAAIMVAPFYIWGVSHLIPEFVGSTMSVGSTALLLIMVSLGILAFVEMVCAVILLVVFLAFIGARIGEKCYWWPFFLYGVESDVQELEARGLRRESMNYPNLLRWFMKGLGLTVLFFVWTPWKRLTVGVWTRLCFLGRFAWRLFKLIHSDKRILCAIDGTLGGAASYLSFASSAMSFPEQIVLVIFGGFLGAAFGVANWEIVSNRILHVSTSA
;
A
#
# COMPACT_ATOMS: atom_id res chain seq x y z
N MET A 1 -15.09 -41.09 18.01
CA MET A 1 -15.15 -40.13 16.88
C MET A 1 -14.12 -39.01 17.01
N GLU A 2 -13.81 -38.55 18.24
CA GLU A 2 -12.81 -37.50 18.50
C GLU A 2 -11.37 -37.87 18.09
N THR A 3 -10.88 -39.08 18.40
CA THR A 3 -9.51 -39.51 18.06
C THR A 3 -9.21 -39.40 16.55
N ARG A 4 -10.20 -39.70 15.69
CA ARG A 4 -10.06 -39.54 14.23
C ARG A 4 -9.91 -38.08 13.81
N LYS A 5 -10.65 -37.15 14.45
CA LYS A 5 -10.53 -35.71 14.16
C LYS A 5 -9.16 -35.18 14.58
N ILE A 6 -8.68 -35.59 15.77
CA ILE A 6 -7.35 -35.24 16.29
C ILE A 6 -6.27 -35.74 15.34
N ALA A 7 -6.32 -37.02 14.95
CA ALA A 7 -5.36 -37.62 14.04
C ALA A 7 -5.28 -36.85 12.70
N VAL A 8 -6.44 -36.52 12.11
CA VAL A 8 -6.50 -35.76 10.84
C VAL A 8 -5.97 -34.34 11.00
N ALA A 9 -6.32 -33.65 12.09
CA ALA A 9 -5.83 -32.28 12.33
C ALA A 9 -4.31 -32.26 12.53
N CYS A 10 -3.77 -33.17 13.34
CA CYS A 10 -2.32 -33.27 13.57
C CYS A 10 -1.57 -33.73 12.31
N PHE A 11 -2.18 -34.59 11.49
CA PHE A 11 -1.65 -34.96 10.18
C PHE A 11 -1.48 -33.74 9.27
N ILE A 12 -2.53 -32.92 9.15
CA ILE A 12 -2.51 -31.70 8.33
C ILE A 12 -1.46 -30.72 8.87
N GLY A 13 -1.37 -30.55 10.20
CA GLY A 13 -0.35 -29.72 10.85
C GLY A 13 1.07 -30.19 10.55
N GLY A 14 1.37 -31.48 10.72
CA GLY A 14 2.69 -32.04 10.43
C GLY A 14 3.09 -31.96 8.97
N ALA A 15 2.15 -32.25 8.05
CA ALA A 15 2.38 -32.14 6.62
C ALA A 15 2.64 -30.69 6.19
N LEU A 16 1.84 -29.73 6.65
CA LEU A 16 2.04 -28.31 6.35
C LEU A 16 3.35 -27.79 6.93
N CYS A 17 3.73 -28.24 8.12
CA CYS A 17 5.01 -27.88 8.74
C CYS A 17 6.19 -28.28 7.84
N CYS A 18 6.24 -29.55 7.41
CA CYS A 18 7.31 -30.03 6.53
C CYS A 18 7.28 -29.34 5.17
N ALA A 19 6.09 -29.19 4.57
CA ALA A 19 5.96 -28.61 3.24
C ALA A 19 6.48 -27.16 3.20
N VAL A 20 6.07 -26.33 4.18
CA VAL A 20 6.53 -24.95 4.26
C VAL A 20 8.02 -24.88 4.63
N ALA A 21 8.51 -25.74 5.51
CA ALA A 21 9.94 -25.79 5.84
C ALA A 21 10.84 -26.12 4.63
N PHE A 22 10.35 -26.88 3.64
CA PHE A 22 11.06 -27.15 2.38
C PHE A 22 10.94 -26.04 1.34
N MET A 23 9.80 -25.34 1.30
CA MET A 23 9.60 -24.24 0.34
C MET A 23 10.52 -23.04 0.61
N PHE A 24 10.99 -22.89 1.85
CA PHE A 24 11.92 -21.84 2.25
C PHE A 24 13.34 -22.38 2.42
N ALA A 25 14.34 -21.50 2.33
CA ALA A 25 15.74 -21.89 2.57
C ALA A 25 15.89 -22.50 3.98
N PRO A 26 16.86 -23.42 4.20
CA PRO A 26 17.02 -24.11 5.49
C PRO A 26 17.12 -23.17 6.70
N VAL A 27 17.65 -21.95 6.53
CA VAL A 27 17.72 -20.92 7.59
C VAL A 27 16.34 -20.49 8.09
N TYR A 28 15.31 -20.64 7.28
CA TYR A 28 13.94 -20.21 7.53
C TYR A 28 12.97 -21.37 7.80
N TRP A 29 13.50 -22.55 8.17
CA TRP A 29 12.71 -23.75 8.48
C TRP A 29 11.62 -23.51 9.55
N TRP A 30 11.84 -22.56 10.47
CA TRP A 30 10.89 -22.20 11.53
C TRP A 30 9.57 -21.61 11.01
N PHE A 31 9.49 -21.12 9.76
CA PHE A 31 8.20 -20.80 9.13
C PHE A 31 7.31 -22.04 8.99
N GLY A 32 7.92 -23.21 8.82
CA GLY A 32 7.24 -24.49 8.91
C GLY A 32 6.51 -24.68 10.24
N LEU A 33 7.16 -24.34 11.36
CA LEU A 33 6.54 -24.47 12.69
C LEU A 33 5.27 -23.61 12.82
N ILE A 34 5.32 -22.37 12.31
CA ILE A 34 4.16 -21.47 12.31
C ILE A 34 3.04 -22.01 11.43
N ALA A 35 3.37 -22.50 10.23
CA ALA A 35 2.41 -23.09 9.32
C ALA A 35 1.79 -24.39 9.89
N GLY A 36 2.60 -25.22 10.55
CA GLY A 36 2.14 -26.44 11.21
C GLY A 36 1.20 -26.15 12.36
N MET A 37 1.53 -25.17 13.20
CA MET A 37 0.66 -24.73 14.30
C MET A 37 -0.65 -24.19 13.75
N ALA A 38 -0.61 -23.31 12.75
CA ALA A 38 -1.81 -22.77 12.12
C ALA A 38 -2.65 -23.88 11.47
N GLY A 39 -2.00 -24.81 10.76
CA GLY A 39 -2.63 -25.94 10.09
C GLY A 39 -3.32 -26.91 11.04
N GLY A 40 -2.64 -27.32 12.11
CA GLY A 40 -3.22 -28.19 13.14
C GLY A 40 -4.34 -27.51 13.92
N TYR A 41 -4.16 -26.23 14.26
CA TYR A 41 -5.15 -25.45 15.01
C TYR A 41 -6.44 -25.20 14.22
N ILE A 42 -6.30 -24.82 12.95
CA ILE A 42 -7.43 -24.51 12.06
C ILE A 42 -8.06 -25.79 11.51
N GLY A 43 -7.26 -26.83 11.30
CA GLY A 43 -7.71 -28.14 10.80
C GLY A 43 -8.65 -28.84 11.79
N TYR A 44 -8.43 -28.66 13.08
CA TYR A 44 -9.34 -29.14 14.12
C TYR A 44 -10.64 -28.31 14.10
N GLU A 45 -11.70 -28.92 13.57
CA GLU A 45 -13.03 -28.30 13.39
C GLU A 45 -13.06 -27.06 12.48
N PHE A 46 -12.45 -27.19 11.31
CA PHE A 46 -12.44 -26.15 10.27
C PHE A 46 -13.82 -25.53 9.97
N ARG A 47 -14.89 -26.33 10.05
CA ARG A 47 -16.27 -25.86 9.84
C ARG A 47 -16.67 -24.77 10.84
N GLU A 48 -16.27 -24.89 12.10
CA GLU A 48 -16.56 -23.89 13.13
C GLU A 48 -15.71 -22.63 12.95
N VAL A 49 -14.45 -22.78 12.53
CA VAL A 49 -13.60 -21.64 12.15
C VAL A 49 -14.22 -20.85 11.00
N ARG A 50 -14.71 -21.55 9.97
CA ARG A 50 -15.36 -20.90 8.81
C ARG A 50 -16.63 -20.13 9.21
N LYS A 51 -17.41 -20.63 10.17
CA LYS A 51 -18.59 -19.92 10.71
C LYS A 51 -18.19 -18.71 11.56
N ALA A 52 -17.08 -18.78 12.29
CA ALA A 52 -16.55 -17.71 13.13
C ALA A 52 -16.01 -16.50 12.35
N ILE A 53 -15.47 -16.70 11.14
CA ILE A 53 -14.90 -15.64 10.29
C ILE A 53 -15.90 -14.49 10.02
N PRO A 54 -17.10 -14.73 9.44
CA PRO A 54 -18.03 -13.64 9.14
C PRO A 54 -18.55 -12.94 10.40
N ILE A 55 -18.70 -13.67 11.52
CA ILE A 55 -19.08 -13.09 12.83
C ILE A 55 -18.00 -12.12 13.31
N THR A 56 -16.74 -12.53 13.22
CA THR A 56 -15.59 -11.72 13.64
C THR A 56 -15.38 -10.52 12.72
N MET A 57 -15.52 -10.69 11.40
CA MET A 57 -15.43 -9.59 10.43
C MET A 57 -16.49 -8.51 10.71
N ARG A 58 -17.74 -8.91 10.98
CA ARG A 58 -18.80 -7.96 11.34
C ARG A 58 -18.52 -7.27 12.67
N ALA A 59 -17.96 -7.99 13.65
CA ALA A 59 -17.63 -7.44 14.96
C ALA A 59 -16.48 -6.41 14.91
N VAL A 60 -15.51 -6.58 14.00
CA VAL A 60 -14.37 -5.65 13.83
C VAL A 60 -14.72 -4.52 12.83
N GLY A 61 -15.57 -4.78 11.84
CA GLY A 61 -15.97 -3.83 10.80
C GLY A 61 -16.87 -2.68 11.29
N ARG A 62 -17.57 -2.82 12.42
CA ARG A 62 -18.43 -1.77 13.00
C ARG A 62 -17.68 -0.49 13.44
N GLY A 63 -16.35 -0.41 13.31
CA GLY A 63 -15.55 0.77 13.65
C GLY A 63 -14.82 1.48 12.49
N SER A 64 -15.01 1.08 11.22
CA SER A 64 -14.08 1.47 10.13
C SER A 64 -14.72 2.05 8.85
N VAL A 65 -16.04 2.30 8.82
CA VAL A 65 -16.77 2.53 7.54
C VAL A 65 -16.82 4.01 7.09
N TYR A 66 -16.24 4.98 7.80
CA TYR A 66 -16.53 6.42 7.57
C TYR A 66 -15.53 7.29 6.77
N ALA A 67 -14.57 6.76 6.00
CA ALA A 67 -13.47 7.62 5.49
C ALA A 67 -13.24 7.73 3.97
N TRP A 68 -13.98 7.05 3.10
CA TRP A 68 -13.59 6.96 1.68
C TRP A 68 -14.33 7.91 0.72
N ASP A 69 -15.58 8.30 0.99
CA ASP A 69 -16.39 9.00 -0.01
C ASP A 69 -16.11 10.52 -0.12
N GLY A 70 -15.52 11.16 0.90
CA GLY A 70 -15.33 12.62 0.92
C GLY A 70 -14.12 13.16 0.14
N ALA A 71 -13.16 12.32 -0.22
CA ALA A 71 -11.88 12.77 -0.79
C ALA A 71 -11.95 13.03 -2.31
N ILE A 72 -12.80 12.31 -3.02
CA ILE A 72 -12.89 12.34 -4.49
C ILE A 72 -13.62 13.61 -4.97
N VAL A 73 -14.61 14.08 -4.21
CA VAL A 73 -15.43 15.26 -4.56
C VAL A 73 -14.62 16.56 -4.53
N LYS A 74 -13.65 16.68 -3.61
CA LYS A 74 -12.84 17.92 -3.44
C LYS A 74 -11.80 18.12 -4.55
N ALA A 75 -11.32 17.03 -5.17
CA ALA A 75 -10.32 17.12 -6.24
C ALA A 75 -10.92 17.66 -7.56
N LYS A 76 -12.21 17.41 -7.80
CA LYS A 76 -12.88 17.75 -9.06
C LYS A 76 -13.18 19.24 -9.22
N ALA A 77 -13.40 19.95 -8.10
CA ALA A 77 -13.74 21.38 -8.09
C ALA A 77 -12.55 22.31 -8.36
N TRP A 78 -11.32 21.80 -8.30
CA TRP A 78 -10.10 22.61 -8.39
C TRP A 78 -9.63 22.86 -9.84
N PHE A 79 -10.17 22.13 -10.83
CA PHE A 79 -9.65 22.11 -12.21
C PHE A 79 -10.35 23.04 -13.22
N SER A 80 -11.21 23.96 -12.80
CA SER A 80 -12.16 24.61 -13.74
C SER A 80 -11.79 25.97 -14.35
N GLU A 81 -10.71 26.69 -13.96
CA GLU A 81 -10.42 28.04 -14.52
C GLU A 81 -8.91 28.34 -14.75
N PRO A 82 -8.52 29.05 -15.83
CA PRO A 82 -7.11 29.30 -16.18
C PRO A 82 -6.58 30.63 -15.60
N HIS A 83 -5.36 30.61 -15.09
CA HIS A 83 -4.84 31.63 -14.17
C HIS A 83 -3.46 32.19 -14.61
N PRO A 84 -2.93 33.25 -13.96
CA PRO A 84 -1.60 33.90 -14.20
C PRO A 84 -0.39 32.99 -14.16
N PHE A 85 -0.57 31.90 -13.43
CA PHE A 85 -0.36 30.54 -13.85
C PHE A 85 -0.31 30.17 -15.36
N PHE A 86 -0.12 31.06 -16.34
CA PHE A 86 -0.05 30.68 -17.76
C PHE A 86 1.05 31.43 -18.57
N TYR A 87 1.97 32.23 -17.98
CA TYR A 87 3.20 32.78 -18.67
C TYR A 87 4.68 32.30 -18.28
N PRO A 88 5.21 32.31 -17.04
CA PRO A 88 6.38 31.45 -16.58
C PRO A 88 6.72 29.99 -17.08
N ALA A 89 5.93 28.90 -16.95
CA ALA A 89 5.95 27.67 -17.79
C ALA A 89 6.33 27.93 -19.20
N ALA A 90 5.85 29.00 -19.83
CA ALA A 90 6.05 29.23 -21.23
C ALA A 90 7.50 29.09 -21.56
N ILE A 91 8.19 29.81 -20.71
CA ILE A 91 9.60 30.00 -20.68
C ILE A 91 10.29 28.73 -20.16
N MET A 92 9.76 28.02 -19.15
CA MET A 92 10.38 26.76 -18.67
C MET A 92 10.26 25.59 -19.64
N VAL A 93 9.25 25.62 -20.49
CA VAL A 93 8.88 24.53 -21.39
C VAL A 93 9.50 24.71 -22.74
N ALA A 94 9.70 25.95 -23.13
CA ALA A 94 10.26 26.29 -24.41
C ALA A 94 11.53 25.52 -24.79
N PRO A 95 12.51 25.29 -23.88
CA PRO A 95 13.71 24.53 -24.21
C PRO A 95 13.43 23.07 -24.58
N PHE A 96 12.49 22.41 -23.90
CA PHE A 96 12.15 21.01 -24.14
C PHE A 96 11.40 20.82 -25.45
N TYR A 97 10.57 21.78 -25.80
CA TYR A 97 9.91 21.81 -27.10
C TYR A 97 10.88 22.08 -28.25
N ILE A 98 11.77 23.07 -28.11
CA ILE A 98 12.81 23.38 -29.10
C ILE A 98 13.69 22.14 -29.33
N TRP A 99 14.04 21.42 -28.26
CA TRP A 99 14.78 20.16 -28.33
C TRP A 99 13.99 19.04 -29.04
N GLY A 100 12.69 18.89 -28.75
CA GLY A 100 11.85 17.89 -29.43
C GLY A 100 11.69 18.16 -30.92
N VAL A 101 11.44 19.42 -31.29
CA VAL A 101 11.32 19.86 -32.69
C VAL A 101 12.64 19.68 -33.44
N SER A 102 13.78 20.00 -32.83
CA SER A 102 15.09 19.84 -33.47
C SER A 102 15.48 18.40 -33.76
N HIS A 103 14.94 17.42 -33.02
CA HIS A 103 15.17 16.00 -33.26
C HIS A 103 14.21 15.39 -34.29
N LEU A 104 12.98 15.92 -34.38
CA LEU A 104 11.97 15.42 -35.32
C LEU A 104 12.14 15.97 -36.75
N ILE A 105 12.68 17.18 -36.92
CA ILE A 105 12.85 17.81 -38.25
C ILE A 105 13.82 17.05 -39.18
N PRO A 106 15.02 16.59 -38.74
CA PRO A 106 15.98 15.94 -39.63
C PRO A 106 15.48 14.63 -40.24
N GLU A 107 14.72 13.82 -39.47
CA GLU A 107 14.13 12.57 -39.95
C GLU A 107 13.10 12.79 -41.07
N PHE A 108 12.41 13.93 -41.06
CA PHE A 108 11.42 14.30 -42.06
C PHE A 108 12.01 14.92 -43.33
N VAL A 109 13.07 15.72 -43.20
CA VAL A 109 13.73 16.39 -44.34
C VAL A 109 14.50 15.40 -45.22
N GLY A 110 14.94 14.26 -44.65
CA GLY A 110 15.65 13.20 -45.39
C GLY A 110 14.76 12.35 -46.31
N SER A 111 13.45 12.29 -46.08
CA SER A 111 12.51 11.54 -46.92
C SER A 111 11.87 12.45 -47.99
N THR A 112 12.26 12.22 -49.26
CA THR A 112 11.86 12.95 -50.48
C THR A 112 10.51 13.68 -50.45
N MET A 113 10.56 14.99 -50.73
CA MET A 113 9.41 15.91 -50.70
C MET A 113 8.39 15.64 -51.82
N SER A 114 7.42 14.78 -51.57
CA SER A 114 6.17 14.76 -52.34
C SER A 114 5.23 15.88 -51.85
N VAL A 115 4.27 16.35 -52.64
CA VAL A 115 3.29 17.38 -52.20
C VAL A 115 2.51 16.94 -50.94
N GLY A 116 2.39 15.64 -50.69
CA GLY A 116 1.82 15.11 -49.43
C GLY A 116 2.69 15.38 -48.19
N SER A 117 4.01 15.56 -48.35
CA SER A 117 4.96 15.80 -47.26
C SER A 117 4.90 17.23 -46.70
N THR A 118 4.51 18.23 -47.52
CA THR A 118 4.44 19.64 -47.06
C THR A 118 3.23 19.89 -46.15
N ALA A 119 2.07 19.30 -46.48
CA ALA A 119 0.89 19.36 -45.62
C ALA A 119 1.13 18.67 -44.27
N LEU A 120 1.80 17.51 -44.30
CA LEU A 120 2.16 16.76 -43.08
C LEU A 120 3.14 17.56 -42.20
N LEU A 121 4.16 18.19 -42.79
CA LEU A 121 5.10 19.05 -42.08
C LEU A 121 4.40 20.23 -41.39
N LEU A 122 3.47 20.89 -42.08
CA LEU A 122 2.69 21.99 -41.51
C LEU A 122 1.82 21.53 -40.33
N ILE A 123 1.19 20.35 -40.43
CA ILE A 123 0.41 19.77 -39.33
C ILE A 123 1.31 19.47 -38.13
N MET A 124 2.49 18.88 -38.35
CA MET A 124 3.42 18.56 -37.25
C MET A 124 4.01 19.80 -36.59
N VAL A 125 4.37 20.83 -37.36
CA VAL A 125 4.81 22.12 -36.80
C VAL A 125 3.68 22.77 -35.99
N SER A 126 2.44 22.70 -36.47
CA SER A 126 1.27 23.25 -35.76
C SER A 126 0.98 22.50 -34.46
N LEU A 127 1.01 21.16 -34.48
CA LEU A 127 0.87 20.31 -33.28
C LEU A 127 2.01 20.56 -32.30
N GLY A 128 3.22 20.77 -32.84
CA GLY A 128 4.35 21.18 -32.05
C GLY A 128 4.05 22.50 -31.33
N ILE A 129 3.69 23.56 -32.05
CA ILE A 129 3.45 24.88 -31.46
C ILE A 129 2.33 24.79 -30.42
N LEU A 130 1.31 23.95 -30.66
CA LEU A 130 0.26 23.69 -29.68
C LEU A 130 0.80 23.00 -28.42
N ALA A 131 1.63 21.97 -28.56
CA ALA A 131 2.25 21.26 -27.44
C ALA A 131 3.25 22.14 -26.68
N PHE A 132 4.00 23.00 -27.38
CA PHE A 132 4.79 24.08 -26.80
C PHE A 132 3.88 24.88 -25.91
N VAL A 133 2.87 25.54 -26.50
CA VAL A 133 1.92 26.41 -25.80
C VAL A 133 1.30 25.69 -24.60
N GLU A 134 0.83 24.45 -24.71
CA GLU A 134 0.23 23.72 -23.58
C GLU A 134 1.21 23.49 -22.42
N MET A 135 2.39 22.98 -22.73
CA MET A 135 3.41 22.75 -21.72
C MET A 135 3.80 24.13 -21.14
N VAL A 136 3.84 25.16 -22.01
CA VAL A 136 4.03 26.59 -21.79
C VAL A 136 2.92 27.18 -20.96
N CYS A 137 1.97 26.41 -20.48
CA CYS A 137 0.94 26.84 -19.56
C CYS A 137 1.09 26.13 -18.21
N ALA A 138 1.35 24.83 -18.29
CA ALA A 138 1.46 23.91 -17.16
C ALA A 138 2.51 24.31 -16.11
N VAL A 139 3.72 24.65 -16.53
CA VAL A 139 4.80 25.05 -15.61
C VAL A 139 4.61 26.45 -14.96
N ILE A 140 3.59 27.22 -15.32
CA ILE A 140 3.29 28.55 -14.76
C ILE A 140 2.28 28.30 -13.71
N LEU A 141 1.23 27.54 -14.08
CA LEU A 141 0.30 26.81 -13.22
C LEU A 141 1.08 26.18 -12.08
N LEU A 142 2.27 25.66 -12.36
CA LEU A 142 3.17 25.20 -11.31
C LEU A 142 3.86 26.34 -10.54
N VAL A 143 4.55 27.27 -11.21
CA VAL A 143 5.34 28.34 -10.56
C VAL A 143 4.51 29.22 -9.63
N VAL A 144 3.39 29.74 -10.09
CA VAL A 144 2.58 30.66 -9.28
C VAL A 144 1.90 29.91 -8.10
N PHE A 145 1.99 28.57 -8.02
CA PHE A 145 1.14 27.68 -7.19
C PHE A 145 1.98 27.23 -6.06
N LEU A 146 3.19 26.82 -6.41
CA LEU A 146 4.29 26.84 -5.49
C LEU A 146 4.43 28.24 -4.88
N ALA A 147 4.50 29.33 -5.66
CA ALA A 147 4.58 30.66 -5.08
C ALA A 147 3.39 30.98 -4.16
N PHE A 148 2.16 30.69 -4.57
CA PHE A 148 0.97 30.91 -3.75
C PHE A 148 0.97 30.07 -2.47
N ILE A 149 1.40 28.81 -2.52
CA ILE A 149 1.56 27.95 -1.34
C ILE A 149 2.62 28.55 -0.39
N GLY A 150 3.72 29.06 -0.94
CA GLY A 150 4.82 29.61 -0.15
C GLY A 150 4.61 31.02 0.38
N ALA A 151 3.68 31.78 -0.18
CA ALA A 151 3.30 33.11 0.28
C ALA A 151 2.45 33.06 1.55
N ARG A 152 2.63 34.03 2.44
CA ARG A 152 1.82 34.17 3.66
C ARG A 152 0.46 34.78 3.31
N ILE A 153 -0.54 34.59 4.17
CA ILE A 153 -1.91 35.11 3.97
C ILE A 153 -1.89 36.63 3.69
N GLY A 154 -1.16 37.41 4.48
CA GLY A 154 -1.05 38.86 4.28
C GLY A 154 -0.34 39.27 2.98
N GLU A 155 0.55 38.43 2.44
CA GLU A 155 1.25 38.70 1.17
C GLU A 155 0.35 38.40 -0.04
N LYS A 156 -0.56 37.41 0.09
CA LYS A 156 -1.52 37.02 -0.94
C LYS A 156 -2.59 38.10 -1.19
N CYS A 157 -2.92 38.89 -0.17
CA CYS A 157 -3.91 39.96 -0.25
C CYS A 157 -3.62 40.99 -1.35
N TYR A 158 -2.38 41.07 -1.83
CA TYR A 158 -1.94 42.03 -2.84
C TYR A 158 -1.71 41.42 -4.24
N TRP A 159 -2.07 40.15 -4.47
CA TRP A 159 -1.85 39.45 -5.75
C TRP A 159 -3.05 39.58 -6.70
N TRP A 160 -3.00 40.52 -7.65
CA TRP A 160 -3.94 40.57 -8.78
C TRP A 160 -3.64 39.44 -9.79
N PRO A 161 -4.61 38.69 -10.35
CA PRO A 161 -6.08 38.84 -10.37
C PRO A 161 -6.85 37.78 -9.55
N PHE A 162 -6.25 37.16 -8.52
CA PHE A 162 -6.81 36.00 -7.80
C PHE A 162 -7.89 36.30 -6.73
N PHE A 163 -8.49 37.51 -6.71
CA PHE A 163 -9.59 38.02 -5.85
C PHE A 163 -9.34 38.37 -4.37
N LEU A 164 -9.81 39.56 -3.98
CA LEU A 164 -11.06 39.80 -3.20
C LEU A 164 -11.31 41.31 -2.97
N TYR A 165 -10.28 42.13 -3.14
CA TYR A 165 -10.30 43.55 -2.86
C TYR A 165 -9.73 44.32 -4.06
N GLY A 166 -10.62 44.57 -5.02
CA GLY A 166 -10.31 45.37 -6.22
C GLY A 166 -10.53 46.87 -6.01
N VAL A 167 -10.92 47.28 -4.81
CA VAL A 167 -11.15 48.69 -4.47
C VAL A 167 -9.98 49.19 -3.65
N GLU A 168 -9.40 50.31 -4.06
CA GLU A 168 -8.27 50.96 -3.38
C GLU A 168 -8.56 51.25 -1.89
N SER A 169 -9.84 51.34 -1.52
CA SER A 169 -10.33 51.46 -0.12
C SER A 169 -9.94 50.28 0.76
N ASP A 170 -9.93 49.06 0.22
CA ASP A 170 -9.68 47.85 0.99
C ASP A 170 -8.18 47.65 1.26
N VAL A 171 -7.34 48.12 0.33
CA VAL A 171 -5.89 48.16 0.49
C VAL A 171 -5.50 49.08 1.64
N GLN A 172 -6.16 50.24 1.74
CA GLN A 172 -5.95 51.18 2.85
C GLN A 172 -6.39 50.58 4.19
N GLU A 173 -7.49 49.81 4.23
CA GLU A 173 -7.92 49.14 5.45
C GLU A 173 -6.92 48.07 5.92
N LEU A 174 -6.35 47.29 4.99
CA LEU A 174 -5.34 46.29 5.32
C LEU A 174 -4.02 46.91 5.80
N GLU A 175 -3.60 48.03 5.17
CA GLU A 175 -2.46 48.82 5.63
C GLU A 175 -2.69 49.43 7.02
N ALA A 176 -3.91 49.90 7.31
CA ALA A 176 -4.31 50.37 8.64
C ALA A 176 -4.27 49.26 9.70
N ARG A 177 -4.47 48.00 9.31
CA ARG A 177 -4.28 46.81 10.17
C ARG A 177 -2.82 46.39 10.33
N GLY A 178 -1.87 47.15 9.78
CA GLY A 178 -0.44 46.91 9.90
C GLY A 178 0.12 45.86 8.95
N LEU A 179 -0.66 45.43 7.95
CA LEU A 179 -0.14 44.54 6.90
C LEU A 179 0.70 45.37 5.92
N ARG A 180 1.98 45.03 5.79
CA ARG A 180 2.87 45.67 4.83
C ARG A 180 2.59 45.16 3.43
N ARG A 181 2.32 46.08 2.51
CA ARG A 181 2.24 45.81 1.09
C ARG A 181 3.60 45.31 0.58
N GLU A 182 3.66 44.04 0.21
CA GLU A 182 4.82 43.50 -0.50
C GLU A 182 4.59 43.59 -2.01
N SER A 183 5.55 44.21 -2.71
CA SER A 183 5.48 44.33 -4.16
C SER A 183 5.74 42.98 -4.84
N MET A 184 5.01 42.72 -5.94
CA MET A 184 5.20 41.55 -6.78
C MET A 184 6.44 41.76 -7.66
N ASN A 185 7.62 41.58 -7.06
CA ASN A 185 8.91 41.66 -7.75
C ASN A 185 9.53 40.25 -7.87
N TYR A 186 10.50 40.09 -8.78
CA TYR A 186 11.17 38.80 -9.02
C TYR A 186 11.79 38.17 -7.75
N PRO A 187 12.44 38.93 -6.84
CA PRO A 187 12.96 38.37 -5.59
C PRO A 187 11.88 37.76 -4.70
N ASN A 188 10.74 38.43 -4.54
CA ASN A 188 9.63 37.93 -3.74
C ASN A 188 8.98 36.71 -4.39
N LEU A 189 8.80 36.73 -5.71
CA LEU A 189 8.28 35.59 -6.47
C LEU A 189 9.17 34.35 -6.30
N LEU A 190 10.49 34.50 -6.41
CA LEU A 190 11.44 33.42 -6.21
C LEU A 190 11.41 32.89 -4.76
N ARG A 191 11.37 33.80 -3.77
CA ARG A 191 11.26 33.44 -2.35
C ARG A 191 10.00 32.63 -2.08
N TRP A 192 8.86 33.09 -2.59
CA TRP A 192 7.58 32.40 -2.46
C TRP A 192 7.60 31.04 -3.17
N PHE A 193 8.13 30.99 -4.39
CA PHE A 193 8.26 29.75 -5.15
C PHE A 193 9.10 28.72 -4.38
N MET A 194 10.26 29.10 -3.85
CA MET A 194 11.14 28.18 -3.11
C MET A 194 10.51 27.69 -1.81
N LYS A 195 9.81 28.56 -1.07
CA LYS A 195 9.02 28.16 0.11
C LYS A 195 7.91 27.20 -0.26
N GLY A 196 7.20 27.50 -1.34
CA GLY A 196 6.15 26.67 -1.91
C GLY A 196 6.64 25.29 -2.29
N LEU A 197 7.73 25.24 -3.04
CA LEU A 197 8.41 24.01 -3.43
C LEU A 197 8.80 23.20 -2.19
N GLY A 198 9.40 23.84 -1.19
CA GLY A 198 9.75 23.19 0.08
C GLY A 198 8.53 22.62 0.81
N LEU A 199 7.44 23.38 0.91
CA LEU A 199 6.18 22.94 1.53
C LEU A 199 5.51 21.82 0.73
N THR A 200 5.55 21.89 -0.60
CA THR A 200 4.98 20.88 -1.50
C THR A 200 5.81 19.59 -1.45
N VAL A 201 7.13 19.67 -1.49
CA VAL A 201 8.02 18.51 -1.29
C VAL A 201 7.81 17.92 0.09
N LEU A 202 7.76 18.75 1.15
CA LEU A 202 7.45 18.28 2.49
C LEU A 202 6.09 17.60 2.51
N PHE A 203 5.05 18.17 1.87
CA PHE A 203 3.73 17.54 1.77
C PHE A 203 3.78 16.21 1.01
N PHE A 204 4.48 16.11 -0.11
CA PHE A 204 4.58 14.87 -0.91
C PHE A 204 5.54 13.83 -0.32
N VAL A 205 6.49 14.21 0.53
CA VAL A 205 7.33 13.25 1.26
C VAL A 205 6.61 12.81 2.54
N TRP A 206 6.03 13.77 3.27
CA TRP A 206 5.41 13.54 4.57
C TRP A 206 4.02 12.90 4.47
N THR A 207 3.17 13.33 3.54
CA THR A 207 1.77 12.87 3.47
C THR A 207 1.66 11.42 3.00
N PRO A 208 2.40 10.96 1.98
CA PRO A 208 2.45 9.55 1.62
C PRO A 208 3.07 8.71 2.73
N TRP A 209 4.13 9.17 3.39
CA TRP A 209 4.71 8.45 4.52
C TRP A 209 3.71 8.32 5.68
N LYS A 210 2.98 9.40 6.01
CA LYS A 210 1.95 9.38 7.06
C LYS A 210 0.78 8.49 6.66
N ARG A 211 0.33 8.52 5.41
CA ARG A 211 -0.76 7.65 4.93
C ARG A 211 -0.33 6.18 4.84
N LEU A 212 0.91 5.91 4.44
CA LEU A 212 1.48 4.57 4.41
C LEU A 212 1.65 4.04 5.83
N THR A 213 2.28 4.79 6.73
CA THR A 213 2.49 4.37 8.13
C THR A 213 1.16 4.23 8.88
N VAL A 214 0.26 5.21 8.81
CA VAL A 214 -1.08 5.13 9.44
C VAL A 214 -1.92 4.04 8.77
N GLY A 215 -1.87 3.90 7.45
CA GLY A 215 -2.59 2.86 6.71
C GLY A 215 -2.11 1.44 7.04
N VAL A 216 -0.79 1.24 7.07
CA VAL A 216 -0.18 -0.03 7.48
C VAL A 216 -0.47 -0.31 8.95
N TRP A 217 -0.28 0.66 9.83
CA TRP A 217 -0.56 0.54 11.26
C TRP A 217 -2.02 0.17 11.53
N THR A 218 -2.98 0.86 10.91
CA THR A 218 -4.41 0.57 11.09
C THR A 218 -4.78 -0.81 10.54
N ARG A 219 -4.22 -1.23 9.40
CA ARG A 219 -4.40 -2.61 8.87
C ARG A 219 -3.80 -3.65 9.81
N LEU A 220 -2.60 -3.41 10.36
CA LEU A 220 -1.97 -4.30 11.35
C LEU A 220 -2.80 -4.38 12.64
N CYS A 221 -3.28 -3.25 13.18
CA CYS A 221 -4.17 -3.23 14.33
C CYS A 221 -5.49 -3.96 14.04
N PHE A 222 -6.05 -3.79 12.84
CA PHE A 222 -7.25 -4.52 12.42
C PHE A 222 -6.99 -6.02 12.38
N LEU A 223 -5.90 -6.46 11.73
CA LEU A 223 -5.51 -7.87 11.65
C LEU A 223 -5.24 -8.46 13.03
N GLY A 224 -4.56 -7.73 13.92
CA GLY A 224 -4.30 -8.15 15.30
C GLY A 224 -5.60 -8.31 16.10
N ARG A 225 -6.51 -7.34 16.02
CA ARG A 225 -7.84 -7.42 16.68
C ARG A 225 -8.70 -8.54 16.11
N PHE A 226 -8.66 -8.72 14.79
CA PHE A 226 -9.36 -9.80 14.10
C PHE A 226 -8.83 -11.16 14.53
N ALA A 227 -7.51 -11.37 14.45
CA ALA A 227 -6.84 -12.60 14.87
C ALA A 227 -7.10 -12.91 16.35
N TRP A 228 -7.01 -11.92 17.23
CA TRP A 228 -7.29 -12.09 18.65
C TRP A 228 -8.74 -12.49 18.93
N ARG A 229 -9.71 -11.82 18.28
CA ARG A 229 -11.12 -12.17 18.46
C ARG A 229 -11.46 -13.53 17.87
N LEU A 230 -10.92 -13.82 16.68
CA LEU A 230 -11.08 -15.13 16.05
C LEU A 230 -10.51 -16.21 16.96
N PHE A 231 -9.28 -16.02 17.45
CA PHE A 231 -8.62 -16.89 18.42
C PHE A 231 -9.52 -17.10 19.64
N LYS A 232 -9.93 -16.04 20.34
CA LYS A 232 -10.79 -16.13 21.53
C LYS A 232 -12.10 -16.88 21.27
N LEU A 233 -12.67 -16.75 20.07
CA LEU A 233 -13.95 -17.37 19.73
C LEU A 233 -13.83 -18.86 19.36
N ILE A 234 -12.71 -19.27 18.77
CA ILE A 234 -12.48 -20.66 18.37
C ILE A 234 -11.57 -21.41 19.34
N HIS A 235 -11.05 -20.74 20.37
CA HIS A 235 -10.07 -21.32 21.28
C HIS A 235 -10.63 -22.53 22.02
N SER A 236 -9.86 -23.61 21.99
CA SER A 236 -10.13 -24.81 22.76
C SER A 236 -8.80 -25.50 23.04
N ASP A 237 -8.61 -26.01 24.25
CA ASP A 237 -7.39 -26.71 24.67
C ASP A 237 -7.03 -27.84 23.71
N LYS A 238 -8.05 -28.53 23.17
CA LYS A 238 -7.88 -29.60 22.18
C LYS A 238 -7.25 -29.12 20.87
N ARG A 239 -7.59 -27.91 20.42
CA ARG A 239 -7.01 -27.30 19.20
C ARG A 239 -5.55 -26.93 19.40
N ILE A 240 -5.20 -26.45 20.60
CA ILE A 240 -3.81 -26.12 20.95
C ILE A 240 -2.97 -27.40 20.98
N LEU A 241 -3.46 -28.45 21.64
CA LEU A 241 -2.77 -29.74 21.71
C LEU A 241 -2.54 -30.30 20.29
N CYS A 242 -3.57 -30.30 19.44
CA CYS A 242 -3.42 -30.73 18.05
C CYS A 242 -2.41 -29.89 17.25
N ALA A 243 -2.38 -28.57 17.49
CA ALA A 243 -1.42 -27.68 16.85
C ALA A 243 0.02 -27.98 17.27
N ILE A 244 0.24 -28.19 18.57
CA ILE A 244 1.56 -28.53 19.12
C ILE A 244 2.00 -29.90 18.61
N ASP A 245 1.17 -30.93 18.73
CA ASP A 245 1.53 -32.31 18.36
C ASP A 245 1.79 -32.45 16.86
N GLY A 246 0.94 -31.83 16.03
CA GLY A 246 1.16 -31.78 14.59
C GLY A 246 2.48 -31.07 14.23
N THR A 247 2.76 -29.95 14.88
CA THR A 247 4.00 -29.19 14.66
C THR A 247 5.24 -29.97 15.11
N LEU A 248 5.19 -30.63 16.26
CA LEU A 248 6.28 -31.47 16.75
C LEU A 248 6.53 -32.65 15.82
N GLY A 249 5.49 -33.29 15.27
CA GLY A 249 5.64 -34.35 14.28
C GLY A 249 6.30 -33.88 12.99
N GLY A 250 5.89 -32.71 12.47
CA GLY A 250 6.52 -32.09 11.31
C GLY A 250 7.98 -31.65 11.56
N ALA A 251 8.25 -31.06 12.72
CA ALA A 251 9.59 -30.65 13.13
C ALA A 251 10.52 -31.85 13.29
N ALA A 252 10.05 -32.92 13.96
CA ALA A 252 10.82 -34.15 14.14
C ALA A 252 11.13 -34.80 12.79
N SER A 253 10.15 -34.87 11.88
CA SER A 253 10.35 -35.37 10.52
C SER A 253 11.39 -34.56 9.76
N TYR A 254 11.24 -33.23 9.74
CA TYR A 254 12.15 -32.35 9.04
C TYR A 254 13.57 -32.42 9.63
N LEU A 255 13.73 -32.28 10.94
CA LEU A 255 15.07 -32.29 11.57
C LEU A 255 15.78 -33.65 11.47
N SER A 256 15.02 -34.75 11.47
CA SER A 256 15.62 -36.10 11.43
C SER A 256 16.00 -36.54 10.02
N PHE A 257 15.27 -36.08 9.00
CA PHE A 257 15.38 -36.63 7.65
C PHE A 257 15.69 -35.58 6.57
N ALA A 258 15.65 -34.28 6.87
CA ALA A 258 15.93 -33.25 5.87
C ALA A 258 17.42 -33.15 5.57
N SER A 259 17.82 -33.55 4.36
CA SER A 259 19.11 -33.23 3.77
C SER A 259 18.97 -32.14 2.70
N SER A 260 20.03 -31.34 2.51
CA SER A 260 20.06 -30.25 1.51
C SER A 260 20.08 -30.74 0.05
N ALA A 261 20.18 -32.04 -0.20
CA ALA A 261 20.35 -32.63 -1.53
C ALA A 261 19.15 -33.49 -1.97
N MET A 262 18.00 -33.42 -1.30
CA MET A 262 16.85 -34.26 -1.63
C MET A 262 16.17 -33.87 -2.95
N SER A 263 15.81 -34.91 -3.70
CA SER A 263 14.96 -34.84 -4.88
C SER A 263 13.50 -34.50 -4.51
N PHE A 264 12.72 -33.99 -5.47
CA PHE A 264 11.31 -33.64 -5.26
C PHE A 264 10.45 -34.82 -4.75
N PRO A 265 10.59 -36.07 -5.26
CA PRO A 265 9.87 -37.21 -4.70
C PRO A 265 10.21 -37.50 -3.23
N GLU A 266 11.47 -37.38 -2.83
CA GLU A 266 11.90 -37.57 -1.43
C GLU A 266 11.29 -36.50 -0.52
N GLN A 267 11.22 -35.24 -0.98
CA GLN A 267 10.55 -34.17 -0.25
C GLN A 267 9.06 -34.47 -0.03
N ILE A 268 8.35 -34.99 -1.05
CA ILE A 268 6.94 -35.40 -0.89
C ILE A 268 6.80 -36.51 0.14
N VAL A 269 7.65 -37.54 0.09
CA VAL A 269 7.63 -38.65 1.06
C VAL A 269 7.86 -38.11 2.48
N LEU A 270 8.78 -37.16 2.66
CA LEU A 270 9.07 -36.57 3.96
C LEU A 270 7.92 -35.70 4.49
N VAL A 271 7.21 -35.00 3.62
CA VAL A 271 5.98 -34.26 3.97
C VAL A 271 4.89 -35.22 4.43
N ILE A 272 4.67 -36.31 3.70
CA ILE A 272 3.70 -37.35 4.08
C ILE A 272 4.09 -37.99 5.42
N PHE A 273 5.38 -38.29 5.60
CA PHE A 273 5.92 -38.85 6.83
C PHE A 273 5.76 -37.88 8.02
N GLY A 274 6.00 -36.58 7.82
CA GLY A 274 5.72 -35.54 8.81
C GLY A 274 4.26 -35.48 9.21
N GLY A 275 3.34 -35.68 8.25
CA GLY A 275 1.92 -35.85 8.55
C GLY A 275 1.66 -37.09 9.42
N PHE A 276 2.21 -38.26 9.08
CA PHE A 276 2.02 -39.47 9.87
C PHE A 276 2.58 -39.35 11.29
N LEU A 277 3.77 -38.77 11.46
CA LEU A 277 4.34 -38.50 12.78
C LEU A 277 3.48 -37.53 13.59
N GLY A 278 2.97 -36.47 12.95
CA GLY A 278 2.02 -35.55 13.59
C GLY A 278 0.76 -36.28 14.07
N ALA A 279 0.18 -37.13 13.23
CA ALA A 279 -0.98 -37.95 13.60
C ALA A 279 -0.69 -38.90 14.76
N ALA A 280 0.47 -39.58 14.74
CA ALA A 280 0.88 -40.51 15.78
C ALA A 280 1.07 -39.79 17.12
N PHE A 281 1.76 -38.66 17.14
CA PHE A 281 1.94 -37.84 18.34
C PHE A 281 0.61 -37.30 18.87
N GLY A 282 -0.26 -36.80 17.99
CA GLY A 282 -1.57 -36.31 18.39
C GLY A 282 -2.44 -37.39 19.04
N VAL A 283 -2.47 -38.59 18.46
CA VAL A 283 -3.23 -39.72 19.04
C VAL A 283 -2.60 -40.20 20.35
N ALA A 284 -1.28 -40.34 20.40
CA ALA A 284 -0.58 -40.76 21.62
C ALA A 284 -0.79 -39.76 22.76
N ASN A 285 -0.65 -38.46 22.49
CA ASN A 285 -0.86 -37.40 23.48
C ASN A 285 -2.33 -37.36 23.95
N TRP A 286 -3.29 -37.54 23.04
CA TRP A 286 -4.70 -37.61 23.40
C TRP A 286 -5.01 -38.82 24.29
N GLU A 287 -4.60 -40.02 23.89
CA GLU A 287 -4.95 -41.26 24.60
C GLU A 287 -4.19 -41.41 25.92
N ILE A 288 -2.93 -40.98 25.98
CA ILE A 288 -2.09 -41.13 27.18
C ILE A 288 -2.27 -39.95 28.12
N VAL A 289 -2.05 -38.72 27.65
CA VAL A 289 -2.01 -37.56 28.53
C VAL A 289 -3.43 -37.03 28.77
N SER A 290 -4.16 -36.73 27.70
CA SER A 290 -5.45 -36.06 27.83
C SER A 290 -6.52 -36.96 28.44
N ASN A 291 -6.59 -38.22 28.02
CA ASN A 291 -7.63 -39.15 28.44
C ASN A 291 -7.30 -39.84 29.78
N ARG A 292 -6.08 -40.38 29.94
CA ARG A 292 -5.74 -41.17 31.15
C ARG A 292 -5.22 -40.34 32.32
N ILE A 293 -4.45 -39.28 32.05
CA ILE A 293 -3.86 -38.47 33.14
C ILE A 293 -4.79 -37.33 33.51
N LEU A 294 -5.20 -36.53 32.51
CA LEU A 294 -5.96 -35.29 32.74
C LEU A 294 -7.47 -35.50 32.78
N HIS A 295 -7.99 -36.68 32.39
CA HIS A 295 -9.42 -37.01 32.38
C HIS A 295 -10.29 -35.99 31.63
N VAL A 296 -9.79 -35.38 30.56
CA VAL A 296 -10.48 -34.30 29.79
C VAL A 296 -11.77 -34.79 29.12
N SER A 297 -11.92 -36.11 28.96
CA SER A 297 -13.07 -36.73 28.29
C SER A 297 -14.33 -36.85 29.16
N THR A 298 -14.20 -36.79 30.49
CA THR A 298 -15.33 -36.99 31.43
C THR A 298 -16.04 -35.71 31.84
N SER A 299 -15.49 -34.55 31.50
CA SER A 299 -16.00 -33.22 31.87
C SER A 299 -16.91 -32.57 30.82
N ALA A 300 -17.52 -33.35 29.92
CA ALA A 300 -18.46 -32.87 28.90
C ALA A 300 -19.91 -33.26 29.21
#